data_AF-A0A444J0C5-F1
#
_entry.id   AF-A0A444J0C5-F1
#
_cell.length_a   1.000
_cell.length_b   1.000
_cell.length_c   1.000
_cell.angle_alpha   90.00
_cell.angle_beta   90.00
_cell.angle_gamma   90.00
#
_symmetry.space_group_name_H-M   'P 1'
#
loop_
_entity.id
_entity.type
_entity.pdbx_description
1 polymer ?
#
loop_
_entity_poly.entity_id
_entity_poly.type
_entity_poly.pdbx_seq_one_letter_code
_entity_poly.pdbx_strand_id
1 'polypeptide(L)'
;MKFFIWLMSCFVLLLLNGCYYPGHYPQRPPQQPSSTRPPQPPPGVCGTIAGLGCPSGQYCDFGVGTCNMPDAQGICRPRPEMCTQQYDPVCGCNEKTYGNACMAALASVSVKHPGRCQPERPVHRGWRHR
;
A
#
# COMPACT_ATOMS: atom_id res chain seq x y z
N MET A 1 -24.26 48.40 -23.22
CA MET A 1 -23.40 47.74 -24.24
C MET A 1 -21.89 48.04 -24.12
N LYS A 2 -21.35 48.47 -22.95
CA LYS A 2 -19.90 48.68 -22.74
C LYS A 2 -19.24 47.68 -21.77
N PHE A 3 -20.04 46.85 -21.08
CA PHE A 3 -19.56 45.86 -20.09
C PHE A 3 -19.06 44.55 -20.75
N PHE A 4 -19.65 44.15 -21.88
CA PHE A 4 -19.28 42.93 -22.61
C PHE A 4 -17.98 43.04 -23.40
N ILE A 5 -17.57 44.27 -23.76
CA ILE A 5 -16.35 44.53 -24.53
C ILE A 5 -15.10 44.35 -23.64
N TRP A 6 -15.22 44.62 -22.33
CA TRP A 6 -14.09 44.47 -21.39
C TRP A 6 -13.76 43.01 -21.04
N LEU A 7 -14.76 42.10 -21.02
CA LEU A 7 -14.53 40.68 -20.72
C LEU A 7 -13.81 39.94 -21.84
N MET A 8 -14.07 40.29 -23.10
CA MET A 8 -13.43 39.65 -24.25
C MET A 8 -12.03 40.19 -24.56
N SER A 9 -11.65 41.37 -24.02
CA SER A 9 -10.29 41.92 -24.18
C SER A 9 -9.30 41.35 -23.15
N CYS A 10 -9.73 41.00 -21.93
CA CYS A 10 -8.89 40.27 -20.97
C CYS A 10 -8.62 38.83 -21.41
N PHE A 11 -9.57 38.18 -22.11
CA PHE A 11 -9.43 36.79 -22.52
C PHE A 11 -8.45 36.61 -23.69
N VAL A 12 -8.29 37.62 -24.57
CA VAL A 12 -7.33 37.58 -25.68
C VAL A 12 -5.90 37.90 -25.22
N LEU A 13 -5.71 38.68 -24.15
CA LEU A 13 -4.38 38.98 -23.59
C LEU A 13 -3.79 37.84 -22.72
N LEU A 14 -4.63 36.91 -22.25
CA LEU A 14 -4.20 35.70 -21.54
C LEU A 14 -3.69 34.58 -22.48
N LEU A 15 -3.94 34.68 -23.79
CA LEU A 15 -3.49 33.68 -24.77
C LEU A 15 -2.21 34.08 -25.52
N LEU A 16 -1.73 35.33 -25.38
CA LEU A 16 -0.56 35.82 -26.11
C LEU A 16 0.64 36.22 -25.24
N ASN A 17 0.53 36.23 -23.91
CA ASN A 17 1.67 36.43 -23.02
C ASN A 17 1.91 35.16 -22.20
N GLY A 18 2.62 34.22 -22.81
CA GLY A 18 3.21 33.10 -22.08
C GLY A 18 3.98 33.62 -20.87
N CYS A 19 3.74 33.00 -19.72
CA CYS A 19 4.43 33.31 -18.47
C CYS A 19 5.93 32.96 -18.59
N TYR A 20 6.73 33.84 -19.18
CA TYR A 20 8.19 33.80 -19.02
C TYR A 20 8.52 34.35 -17.63
N TYR A 21 8.59 33.45 -16.65
CA TYR A 21 9.17 33.75 -15.34
C TYR A 21 10.62 33.25 -15.30
N PRO A 22 11.63 34.13 -15.42
CA PRO A 22 13.00 33.79 -15.05
C PRO A 22 13.09 33.91 -13.52
N GLY A 23 13.12 32.78 -12.83
CA GLY A 23 13.07 32.74 -11.37
C GLY A 23 13.84 31.57 -10.78
N HIS A 24 15.16 31.70 -10.79
CA HIS A 24 16.18 31.18 -9.87
C HIS A 24 15.82 30.03 -8.89
N TYR A 25 16.60 28.96 -9.02
CA TYR A 25 16.67 27.74 -8.19
C TYR A 25 16.57 27.94 -6.67
N PRO A 26 15.90 27.02 -5.96
CA PRO A 26 16.41 26.50 -4.70
C PRO A 26 16.87 25.05 -4.89
N GLN A 27 18.16 24.87 -4.60
CA GLN A 27 18.83 23.70 -4.01
C GLN A 27 18.04 22.37 -4.08
N ARG A 28 18.60 21.41 -4.82
CA ARG A 28 18.26 19.98 -4.67
C ARG A 28 18.19 19.65 -3.18
N PRO A 29 17.15 18.96 -2.70
CA PRO A 29 17.08 18.54 -1.31
C PRO A 29 18.38 17.78 -0.96
N PRO A 30 18.90 17.93 0.28
CA PRO A 30 20.07 17.19 0.70
C PRO A 30 19.84 15.73 0.36
N GLN A 31 20.76 15.17 -0.43
CA GLN A 31 20.75 13.75 -0.78
C GLN A 31 20.56 13.00 0.52
N GLN A 32 19.43 12.31 0.65
CA GLN A 32 19.19 11.42 1.77
C GLN A 32 20.43 10.53 1.89
N PRO A 33 20.95 10.35 3.13
CA PRO A 33 22.17 9.60 3.33
C PRO A 33 22.03 8.27 2.60
N SER A 34 23.01 8.01 1.73
CA SER A 34 23.15 6.79 0.98
C SER A 34 22.90 5.61 1.92
N SER A 35 21.67 5.11 1.89
CA SER A 35 21.33 3.87 2.56
C SER A 35 22.20 2.82 1.89
N THR A 36 23.15 2.28 2.62
CA THR A 36 23.98 1.11 2.26
C THR A 36 23.17 -0.15 1.96
N ARG A 37 21.83 -0.05 1.93
CA ARG A 37 20.97 -1.11 1.44
C ARG A 37 21.10 -1.22 -0.08
N PRO A 38 21.37 -2.41 -0.64
CA PRO A 38 21.36 -2.63 -2.07
C PRO A 38 20.06 -2.09 -2.70
N PRO A 39 20.11 -1.53 -3.92
CA PRO A 39 18.95 -0.96 -4.58
C PRO A 39 17.82 -1.99 -4.61
N GLN A 40 16.78 -1.76 -3.81
CA GLN A 40 15.60 -2.61 -3.82
C GLN A 40 14.92 -2.41 -5.18
N PRO A 41 14.51 -3.49 -5.87
CA PRO A 41 13.74 -3.34 -7.11
C PRO A 41 12.51 -2.48 -6.82
N PRO A 42 12.02 -1.71 -7.80
CA PRO A 42 10.80 -0.91 -7.63
C PRO A 42 9.69 -1.82 -7.07
N PRO A 43 8.83 -1.31 -6.16
CA PRO A 43 7.80 -2.12 -5.53
C PRO A 43 6.95 -2.79 -6.61
N GLY A 44 7.18 -4.09 -6.81
CA GLY A 44 6.43 -4.87 -7.78
C GLY A 44 4.97 -4.93 -7.37
N VAL A 45 4.06 -4.86 -8.33
CA VAL A 45 2.65 -5.17 -8.05
C VAL A 45 2.50 -6.68 -8.00
N CYS A 46 1.71 -7.17 -7.05
CA CYS A 46 1.38 -8.59 -6.91
C CYS A 46 -0.12 -8.81 -6.73
N GLY A 47 -0.56 -10.06 -6.85
CA GLY A 47 -1.97 -10.41 -6.89
C GLY A 47 -2.62 -10.05 -8.22
N THR A 48 -3.74 -9.32 -8.16
CA THR A 48 -4.65 -9.05 -9.29
C THR A 48 -5.26 -10.31 -9.88
N ILE A 49 -6.18 -10.15 -10.84
CA ILE A 49 -6.74 -11.26 -11.63
C ILE A 49 -5.67 -12.14 -12.30
N ALA A 50 -4.48 -11.58 -12.55
CA ALA A 50 -3.39 -12.29 -13.20
C ALA A 50 -2.58 -13.17 -12.23
N GLY A 51 -2.84 -13.09 -10.92
CA GLY A 51 -2.13 -13.91 -9.91
C GLY A 51 -0.63 -13.63 -9.86
N LEU A 52 -0.22 -12.37 -10.06
CA LEU A 52 1.19 -11.97 -10.12
C LEU A 52 1.88 -12.25 -8.77
N GLY A 53 2.93 -13.06 -8.81
CA GLY A 53 3.79 -13.32 -7.65
C GLY A 53 4.85 -12.24 -7.46
N CYS A 54 5.45 -12.22 -6.27
CA CYS A 54 6.64 -11.41 -6.01
C CYS A 54 7.92 -12.21 -6.32
N PRO A 55 9.03 -11.54 -6.69
CA PRO A 55 10.33 -12.19 -6.84
C PRO A 55 10.84 -12.76 -5.49
N SER A 56 11.88 -13.59 -5.56
CA SER A 56 12.46 -14.23 -4.38
C SER A 56 12.90 -13.21 -3.32
N GLY A 57 12.70 -13.56 -2.05
CA GLY A 57 13.02 -12.68 -0.92
C GLY A 57 11.98 -11.57 -0.67
N GLN A 58 10.84 -11.59 -1.38
CA GLN A 58 9.73 -10.66 -1.15
C GLN A 58 8.45 -11.42 -0.85
N TYR A 59 7.48 -10.72 -0.26
CA TYR A 59 6.13 -11.21 -0.05
C TYR A 59 5.12 -10.19 -0.58
N CYS A 60 3.92 -10.66 -0.89
CA CYS A 60 2.84 -9.80 -1.33
C CYS A 60 2.10 -9.23 -0.11
N ASP A 61 2.21 -7.92 0.09
CA ASP A 61 1.44 -7.18 1.08
C ASP A 61 0.17 -6.64 0.43
N PHE A 62 -0.97 -7.28 0.72
CA PHE A 62 -2.29 -6.87 0.21
C PHE A 62 -2.91 -5.71 1.01
N GLY A 63 -2.26 -5.29 2.10
CA GLY A 63 -2.88 -4.44 3.12
C GLY A 63 -3.79 -5.22 4.07
N VAL A 64 -3.98 -4.64 5.25
CA VAL A 64 -4.78 -5.25 6.33
C VAL A 64 -6.24 -5.37 5.89
N GLY A 65 -6.81 -6.58 6.01
CA GLY A 65 -8.21 -6.85 5.71
C GLY A 65 -8.47 -7.30 4.27
N THR A 66 -7.48 -7.18 3.38
CA THR A 66 -7.62 -7.48 1.96
C THR A 66 -7.32 -8.96 1.63
N CYS A 67 -7.79 -9.89 2.47
CA CYS A 67 -7.62 -11.33 2.23
C CYS A 67 -8.79 -11.90 1.41
N ASN A 68 -8.53 -12.96 0.64
CA ASN A 68 -9.54 -13.72 -0.11
C ASN A 68 -10.33 -12.93 -1.17
N MET A 69 -9.82 -11.78 -1.61
CA MET A 69 -10.34 -11.10 -2.79
C MET A 69 -9.57 -11.59 -4.04
N PRO A 70 -10.28 -12.09 -5.08
CA PRO A 70 -9.62 -12.61 -6.29
C PRO A 70 -8.86 -11.53 -7.05
N ASP A 71 -9.33 -10.29 -6.97
CA ASP A 71 -8.75 -9.14 -7.68
C ASP A 71 -7.88 -8.29 -6.75
N ALA A 72 -7.53 -8.81 -5.56
CA ALA A 72 -6.73 -8.09 -4.59
C ALA A 72 -5.38 -7.71 -5.21
N GLN A 73 -5.13 -6.40 -5.30
CA GLN A 73 -3.83 -5.88 -5.67
C GLN A 73 -3.01 -5.66 -4.39
N GLY A 74 -1.80 -6.19 -4.38
CA GLY A 74 -0.82 -5.95 -3.33
C GLY A 74 0.45 -5.30 -3.85
N ILE A 75 1.34 -4.98 -2.92
CA ILE A 75 2.67 -4.47 -3.19
C ILE A 75 3.69 -5.49 -2.70
N CYS A 76 4.67 -5.81 -3.54
CA CYS A 76 5.80 -6.62 -3.15
C CYS A 76 6.67 -5.86 -2.16
N ARG A 77 6.79 -6.42 -0.96
CA ARG A 77 7.62 -5.89 0.12
C ARG A 77 8.75 -6.87 0.39
N PRO A 78 9.95 -6.38 0.73
CA PRO A 78 11.05 -7.23 1.21
C PRO A 78 10.59 -8.08 2.38
N ARG A 79 10.90 -9.38 2.33
CA ARG A 79 10.69 -10.27 3.45
C ARG A 79 11.74 -9.98 4.52
N PRO A 80 11.36 -9.71 5.77
CA PRO A 80 12.33 -9.53 6.84
C PRO A 80 13.14 -10.82 7.04
N GLU A 81 14.40 -10.70 7.45
CA GLU A 81 15.25 -11.86 7.82
C GLU A 81 15.20 -12.12 9.33
N MET A 82 14.99 -11.07 10.11
CA MET A 82 14.91 -11.11 11.57
C MET A 82 13.74 -10.26 12.05
N CYS A 83 13.10 -10.72 13.12
CA CYS A 83 12.00 -10.02 13.77
C CYS A 83 12.28 -9.89 15.27
N THR A 84 11.79 -8.79 15.86
CA THR A 84 11.78 -8.64 17.31
C THR A 84 10.84 -9.67 17.94
N GLN A 85 11.08 -9.97 19.22
CA GLN A 85 10.21 -10.85 20.01
C GLN A 85 9.04 -10.11 20.67
N GLN A 86 8.74 -8.88 20.21
CA GLN A 86 7.61 -8.11 20.72
C GLN A 86 6.29 -8.81 20.38
N TYR A 87 5.42 -8.92 21.37
CA TYR A 87 4.16 -9.64 21.22
C TYR A 87 3.00 -8.68 20.92
N ASP A 88 2.70 -8.52 19.63
CA ASP A 88 1.60 -7.72 19.08
C ASP A 88 0.83 -8.56 18.05
N PRO A 89 -0.02 -9.51 18.50
CA PRO A 89 -0.49 -10.59 17.66
C PRO A 89 -1.31 -10.10 16.47
N VAL A 90 -1.19 -10.83 15.35
CA VAL A 90 -1.97 -10.60 14.12
C VAL A 90 -2.50 -11.91 13.58
N CYS A 91 -3.64 -11.85 12.90
CA CYS A 91 -4.17 -12.97 12.13
C CYS A 91 -3.74 -12.83 10.68
N GLY A 92 -3.05 -13.82 10.13
CA GLY A 92 -2.65 -13.84 8.73
C GLY A 92 -3.80 -14.23 7.80
N CYS A 93 -3.69 -13.92 6.50
CA CYS A 93 -4.65 -14.38 5.49
C CYS A 93 -4.76 -15.92 5.39
N ASN A 94 -3.81 -16.66 5.95
CA ASN A 94 -3.83 -18.12 6.05
C ASN A 94 -4.52 -18.65 7.32
N GLU A 95 -5.26 -17.79 8.04
CA GLU A 95 -5.95 -18.09 9.29
C GLU A 95 -5.02 -18.58 10.42
N LYS A 96 -3.72 -18.29 10.34
CA LYS A 96 -2.75 -18.54 11.41
C LYS A 96 -2.45 -17.27 12.19
N THR A 97 -2.33 -17.42 13.50
CA THR A 97 -1.91 -16.32 14.39
C THR A 97 -0.39 -16.23 14.39
N TYR A 98 0.12 -15.02 14.20
CA TYR A 98 1.54 -14.68 14.32
C TYR A 98 1.76 -13.81 15.55
N GLY A 99 2.95 -13.92 16.17
CA GLY A 99 3.28 -13.14 17.37
C GLY A 99 3.34 -11.63 17.12
N ASN A 100 3.68 -11.23 15.89
CA ASN A 100 3.61 -9.87 15.38
C ASN A 100 3.55 -9.82 13.85
N ALA A 101 3.34 -8.63 13.28
CA ALA A 101 3.28 -8.40 11.83
C ALA A 101 4.60 -8.76 11.12
N CYS A 102 5.76 -8.56 11.76
CA CYS A 102 7.04 -8.96 11.18
C CYS A 102 7.12 -10.49 11.02
N MET A 103 6.69 -11.26 12.01
CA MET A 103 6.67 -12.72 11.94
C MET A 103 5.71 -13.23 10.85
N ALA A 104 4.59 -12.53 10.62
CA ALA A 104 3.70 -12.83 9.49
C ALA A 104 4.39 -12.57 8.14
N ALA A 105 5.05 -11.42 8.00
CA ALA A 105 5.81 -11.07 6.80
C ALA A 105 7.00 -12.04 6.55
N LEU A 106 7.71 -12.47 7.60
CA LEU A 106 8.77 -13.48 7.55
C LEU A 106 8.23 -14.83 7.01
N ALA A 107 7.00 -15.18 7.36
CA ALA A 107 6.30 -16.33 6.79
C ALA A 107 5.71 -16.08 5.40
N SER A 108 5.95 -14.91 4.81
CA SER A 108 5.39 -14.45 3.52
C SER A 108 3.86 -14.37 3.52
N VAL A 109 3.26 -13.96 4.64
CA VAL A 109 1.80 -13.89 4.85
C VAL A 109 1.36 -12.46 5.11
N SER A 110 0.40 -11.97 4.30
CA SER A 110 -0.26 -10.69 4.54
C SER A 110 -1.19 -10.76 5.75
N VAL A 111 -1.37 -9.63 6.44
CA VAL A 111 -2.20 -9.54 7.64
C VAL A 111 -3.67 -9.42 7.25
N LYS A 112 -4.52 -10.26 7.84
CA LYS A 112 -5.98 -10.17 7.74
C LYS A 112 -6.54 -9.14 8.69
N HIS A 113 -6.16 -9.20 9.96
CA HIS A 113 -6.60 -8.24 10.97
C HIS A 113 -5.63 -8.23 12.16
N PRO A 114 -5.59 -7.14 12.95
CA PRO A 114 -4.90 -7.13 14.22
C PRO A 114 -5.54 -8.08 15.23
N GLY A 115 -4.76 -8.56 16.19
CA GLY A 115 -5.18 -9.57 17.17
C GLY A 115 -5.02 -11.00 16.66
N ARG A 116 -5.20 -11.97 17.57
CA ARG A 116 -5.15 -13.40 17.22
C ARG A 116 -6.31 -13.78 16.31
N CYS A 117 -6.14 -14.80 15.48
CA CYS A 117 -7.27 -15.41 14.76
C CYS A 117 -8.28 -15.95 15.77
N GLN A 118 -9.56 -15.73 15.50
CA GLN A 118 -10.62 -16.33 16.29
C GLN A 118 -10.87 -17.75 15.77
N PRO A 119 -10.96 -18.77 16.64
CA PRO A 119 -11.53 -20.03 16.20
C PRO A 119 -12.94 -19.75 15.69
N GLU A 120 -13.36 -20.39 14.60
CA GLU A 120 -14.76 -20.39 14.19
C GLU A 120 -15.59 -20.83 15.40
N ARG A 121 -16.25 -19.88 16.06
CA ARG A 121 -17.24 -20.24 17.07
C ARG A 121 -18.32 -20.95 16.28
N PRO A 122 -18.65 -22.21 16.60
CA PRO A 122 -19.78 -22.85 15.96
C PRO A 122 -20.96 -21.92 16.20
N VAL A 123 -21.50 -21.32 15.14
CA VAL A 123 -22.79 -20.66 15.21
C VAL A 123 -23.71 -21.81 15.59
N HIS A 124 -24.10 -21.88 16.87
CA HIS A 124 -25.04 -22.88 17.34
C HIS A 124 -26.28 -22.69 16.47
N ARG A 125 -26.40 -23.54 15.44
CA ARG A 125 -27.57 -23.58 14.57
C ARG A 125 -28.71 -23.89 15.52
N GLY A 126 -29.47 -22.86 15.86
CA GLY A 126 -30.60 -22.90 16.77
C GLY A 126 -31.78 -23.66 16.17
N TRP A 127 -31.56 -24.87 15.68
CA TRP A 127 -32.62 -25.86 15.54
C TRP A 127 -32.74 -26.58 16.88
N ARG A 128 -33.39 -25.90 17.84
CA ARG A 128 -33.92 -26.59 19.00
C ARG A 128 -35.09 -27.44 18.50
N HIS A 129 -34.88 -28.75 18.61
CA HIS A 129 -35.91 -29.77 18.62
C HIS A 129 -37.14 -29.29 19.42
N ARG A 130 -38.29 -29.21 18.75
CA ARG A 130 -39.59 -29.50 19.34
C ARG A 130 -40.44 -30.20 18.30
#